data_AF-A0A938AU73-F1
#
_entry.id   AF-A0A938AU73-F1
#
_cell.length_a   1.000
_cell.length_b   1.000
_cell.length_c   1.000
_cell.angle_alpha   90.00
_cell.angle_beta   90.00
_cell.angle_gamma   90.00
#
_symmetry.space_group_name_H-M   'P 1'
#
loop_
_entity.id
_entity.type
_entity.pdbx_description
1 polymer ?
#
loop_
_entity_poly.entity_id
_entity_poly.type
_entity_poly.pdbx_seq_one_letter_code
_entity_poly.pdbx_strand_id
1 'polypeptide(L)'
;MSDLFEQAAETIIEADRAAAEATATQALEAGISPAEIMSKGFVAGIAEVGERFESGELFLPELMMSAQAMEGAMSICNAALGEGGAAKKAHIVIGTVQGDVH
;
A
#
# COMPACT_ATOMS: atom_id res chain seq x y z
N MET A 1 -13.85 2.27 12.14
CA MET A 1 -13.51 1.72 10.80
C MET A 1 -12.96 2.80 9.88
N SER A 2 -13.54 4.02 9.82
CA SER A 2 -12.90 5.18 9.16
C SER A 2 -11.48 5.45 9.68
N ASP A 3 -11.31 5.33 11.00
CA ASP A 3 -10.06 5.55 11.73
C ASP A 3 -8.87 4.71 11.22
N LEU A 4 -9.09 3.42 10.86
CA LEU A 4 -8.03 2.55 10.34
C LEU A 4 -7.62 2.91 8.91
N PHE A 5 -8.52 3.46 8.09
CA PHE A 5 -8.18 3.90 6.74
C PHE A 5 -7.38 5.20 6.78
N GLU A 6 -7.79 6.14 7.63
CA GLU A 6 -7.06 7.40 7.87
C GLU A 6 -5.67 7.10 8.44
N GLN A 7 -5.58 6.24 9.46
CA GLN A 7 -4.31 5.82 10.04
C GLN A 7 -3.43 5.12 8.98
N ALA A 8 -3.98 4.23 8.15
CA ALA A 8 -3.23 3.58 7.09
C ALA A 8 -2.65 4.59 6.08
N ALA A 9 -3.41 5.62 5.71
CA ALA A 9 -2.90 6.68 4.85
C ALA A 9 -1.77 7.46 5.53
N GLU A 10 -1.95 7.82 6.80
CA GLU A 10 -0.97 8.58 7.59
C GLU A 10 0.36 7.84 7.72
N THR A 11 0.34 6.52 7.98
CA THR A 11 1.58 5.72 8.04
C THR A 11 2.41 5.78 6.76
N ILE A 12 1.77 5.93 5.59
CA ILE A 12 2.46 6.08 4.31
C ILE A 12 3.02 7.49 4.14
N ILE A 13 2.24 8.51 4.51
CA ILE A 13 2.64 9.92 4.43
C ILE A 13 3.84 10.20 5.34
N GLU A 14 3.86 9.61 6.52
CA GLU A 14 4.98 9.71 7.47
C GLU A 14 6.15 8.76 7.13
N ALA A 15 5.99 7.93 6.11
CA ALA A 15 6.95 6.93 5.68
C ALA A 15 7.40 5.95 6.79
N ASP A 16 6.48 5.60 7.69
CA ASP A 16 6.72 4.64 8.77
C ASP A 16 6.27 3.23 8.36
N ARG A 17 7.26 2.44 7.91
CA ARG A 17 7.03 1.05 7.52
C ARG A 17 6.54 0.17 8.67
N ALA A 18 7.07 0.34 9.88
CA ALA A 18 6.69 -0.51 11.00
C ALA A 18 5.24 -0.23 11.43
N ALA A 19 4.85 1.04 11.44
CA ALA A 19 3.46 1.44 11.66
C ALA A 19 2.56 0.92 10.54
N ALA A 20 2.96 1.04 9.26
CA ALA A 20 2.17 0.55 8.13
C ALA A 20 1.91 -0.97 8.19
N GLU A 21 2.94 -1.77 8.52
CA GLU A 21 2.81 -3.23 8.73
C GLU A 21 1.87 -3.55 9.90
N ALA A 22 1.97 -2.79 11.00
CA ALA A 22 1.10 -2.96 12.17
C ALA A 22 -0.36 -2.60 11.85
N THR A 23 -0.60 -1.48 11.18
CA THR A 23 -1.95 -1.04 10.76
C THR A 23 -2.56 -2.02 9.75
N ALA A 24 -1.77 -2.56 8.82
CA ALA A 24 -2.23 -3.61 7.91
C ALA A 24 -2.71 -4.85 8.69
N THR A 25 -1.91 -5.30 9.66
CA THR A 25 -2.25 -6.44 10.52
C THR A 25 -3.54 -6.17 11.31
N GLN A 26 -3.65 -5.01 11.95
CA GLN A 26 -4.84 -4.62 12.72
C GLN A 26 -6.10 -4.56 11.86
N ALA A 27 -6.00 -4.03 10.63
CA ALA A 27 -7.14 -3.97 9.72
C ALA A 27 -7.64 -5.38 9.35
N LEU A 28 -6.72 -6.32 9.11
CA LEU A 28 -7.06 -7.71 8.81
C LEU A 28 -7.70 -8.41 10.01
N GLU A 29 -7.16 -8.20 11.22
CA GLU A 29 -7.74 -8.71 12.48
C GLU A 29 -9.14 -8.13 12.76
N ALA A 30 -9.37 -6.87 12.36
CA ALA A 30 -10.68 -6.23 12.42
C ALA A 30 -11.67 -6.72 11.34
N GLY A 31 -11.26 -7.67 10.48
CA GLY A 31 -12.10 -8.25 9.43
C GLY A 31 -12.23 -7.39 8.17
N ILE A 32 -11.41 -6.33 8.03
CA ILE A 32 -11.34 -5.53 6.79
C ILE A 32 -10.59 -6.36 5.74
N SER A 33 -11.14 -6.42 4.53
CA SER A 33 -10.49 -7.16 3.45
C SER A 33 -9.16 -6.51 3.03
N PRO A 34 -8.13 -7.29 2.63
CA PRO A 34 -6.86 -6.74 2.14
C PRO A 34 -7.03 -5.71 1.01
N ALA A 35 -7.95 -5.97 0.08
CA ALA A 35 -8.24 -5.05 -1.03
C ALA A 35 -8.86 -3.72 -0.56
N GLU A 36 -9.68 -3.76 0.50
CA GLU A 36 -10.34 -2.57 1.02
C GLU A 36 -9.37 -1.66 1.78
N ILE A 37 -8.54 -2.21 2.68
CA ILE A 37 -7.52 -1.42 3.39
C ILE A 37 -6.46 -0.85 2.44
N MET A 38 -6.10 -1.61 1.40
CA MET A 38 -5.19 -1.13 0.36
C MET A 38 -5.77 0.06 -0.40
N SER A 39 -6.98 -0.09 -0.96
CA SER A 39 -7.58 0.94 -1.81
C SER A 39 -8.02 2.20 -1.06
N LYS A 40 -8.58 2.05 0.14
CA LYS A 40 -9.15 3.17 0.91
C LYS A 40 -8.19 3.81 1.90
N GLY A 41 -7.11 3.12 2.28
CA GLY A 41 -6.12 3.63 3.24
C GLY A 41 -4.79 3.91 2.57
N PHE A 42 -3.98 2.88 2.41
CA PHE A 42 -2.59 3.02 1.95
C PHE A 42 -2.44 3.67 0.56
N VAL A 43 -3.32 3.36 -0.41
CA VAL A 43 -3.31 4.00 -1.74
C VAL A 43 -3.68 5.48 -1.66
N ALA A 44 -4.54 5.88 -0.72
CA ALA A 44 -4.83 7.29 -0.50
C ALA A 44 -3.60 8.03 0.04
N GLY A 45 -2.86 7.40 0.96
CA GLY A 45 -1.62 7.95 1.50
C GLY A 45 -0.52 8.13 0.43
N ILE A 46 -0.27 7.12 -0.41
CA ILE A 46 0.77 7.24 -1.44
C ILE A 46 0.38 8.23 -2.55
N ALA A 47 -0.92 8.40 -2.83
CA ALA A 47 -1.39 9.42 -3.76
C ALA A 47 -1.07 10.83 -3.25
N GLU A 48 -1.30 11.10 -1.96
CA GLU A 48 -0.95 12.37 -1.34
C GLU A 48 0.56 12.63 -1.35
N VAL A 49 1.38 11.60 -1.06
CA VAL A 49 2.85 11.70 -1.19
C VAL A 49 3.24 12.07 -2.63
N GLY A 50 2.57 11.49 -3.63
CA GLY A 50 2.75 11.81 -5.04
C GLY A 50 2.43 13.29 -5.35
N GLU A 51 1.30 13.79 -4.86
CA GLU A 51 0.92 15.20 -5.03
C GLU A 51 1.94 16.16 -4.39
N ARG A 52 2.42 15.84 -3.18
CA ARG A 52 3.44 16.65 -2.49
C ARG A 52 4.81 16.58 -3.20
N PHE A 53 5.13 15.46 -3.83
CA PHE A 53 6.34 15.37 -4.66
C PHE A 53 6.21 16.20 -5.94
N GLU A 54 5.05 16.15 -6.61
CA GLU A 54 4.77 16.97 -7.81
C GLU A 54 4.76 18.48 -7.51
N SER A 55 4.29 18.89 -6.32
CA SER A 55 4.31 20.30 -5.88
C SER A 55 5.70 20.78 -5.44
N GLY A 56 6.66 19.87 -5.26
CA GLY A 56 8.01 20.17 -4.75
C GLY A 56 8.10 20.32 -3.23
N GLU A 57 7.09 19.87 -2.49
CA GLU A 57 7.09 19.81 -1.02
C GLU A 57 7.88 18.61 -0.49
N LEU A 58 7.95 17.52 -1.25
CA LEU A 58 8.76 16.34 -0.98
C LEU A 58 9.83 16.13 -2.06
N PHE A 59 10.93 15.47 -1.69
CA PHE A 59 11.96 15.08 -2.62
C PHE A 59 11.96 13.56 -2.82
N LEU A 60 12.86 13.10 -3.71
CA LEU A 60 12.97 11.69 -4.07
C LEU A 60 13.22 10.78 -2.85
N PRO A 61 14.05 11.14 -1.84
CA PRO A 61 14.25 10.29 -0.66
C PRO A 61 12.96 10.02 0.11
N GLU A 62 12.12 11.04 0.33
CA GLU A 62 10.86 10.89 1.07
C GLU A 62 9.86 10.03 0.30
N LEU A 63 9.80 10.18 -1.03
CA LEU A 63 8.99 9.32 -1.90
C LEU A 63 9.45 7.86 -1.81
N MET A 64 10.76 7.61 -1.83
CA MET A 64 11.33 6.26 -1.71
C MET A 64 11.03 5.62 -0.35
N MET A 65 11.09 6.39 0.74
CA MET A 65 10.74 5.87 2.07
C MET A 65 9.25 5.52 2.17
N SER A 66 8.37 6.37 1.61
CA SER A 66 6.92 6.11 1.56
C SER A 66 6.61 4.85 0.75
N ALA A 67 7.33 4.63 -0.36
CA ALA A 67 7.22 3.41 -1.15
C ALA A 67 7.66 2.15 -0.37
N GLN A 68 8.69 2.25 0.48
CA GLN A 68 9.10 1.14 1.37
C GLN A 68 8.06 0.83 2.44
N ALA A 69 7.36 1.85 2.96
CA ALA A 69 6.24 1.63 3.88
C ALA A 69 5.07 0.93 3.18
N MET A 70 4.74 1.35 1.96
CA MET A 70 3.73 0.72 1.10
C MET A 70 4.07 -0.75 0.80
N GLU A 71 5.34 -1.05 0.50
CA GLU A 71 5.82 -2.42 0.27
C GLU A 71 5.61 -3.32 1.50
N GLY A 72 5.91 -2.80 2.70
CA GLY A 72 5.68 -3.50 3.97
C GLY A 72 4.20 -3.87 4.18
N ALA A 73 3.30 -2.88 4.05
CA ALA A 73 1.86 -3.10 4.16
C ALA A 73 1.34 -4.09 3.10
N MET A 74 1.79 -3.95 1.85
CA MET A 74 1.40 -4.84 0.74
C MET A 74 1.84 -6.29 0.98
N SER A 75 3.02 -6.52 1.55
CA SER A 75 3.50 -7.86 1.91
C SER A 75 2.53 -8.57 2.88
N ILE A 76 2.08 -7.87 3.91
CA ILE A 76 1.11 -8.39 4.89
C ILE A 76 -0.25 -8.67 4.23
N CYS A 77 -0.76 -7.71 3.45
CA CYS A 77 -2.03 -7.87 2.74
C CYS A 77 -2.01 -9.05 1.75
N ASN A 78 -0.91 -9.23 1.01
CA ASN A 78 -0.74 -10.35 0.08
C ASN A 78 -0.67 -11.70 0.80
N ALA A 79 0.02 -11.79 1.93
CA ALA A 79 0.06 -13.01 2.73
C ALA A 79 -1.34 -13.43 3.23
N ALA A 80 -2.20 -12.46 3.56
CA ALA A 80 -3.55 -12.69 4.05
C ALA A 80 -4.55 -13.10 2.97
N LEU A 81 -4.30 -12.76 1.70
CA LEU A 81 -5.13 -13.23 0.58
C LEU A 81 -5.04 -14.76 0.38
N GLY A 82 -3.98 -15.40 0.90
CA GLY A 82 -3.71 -16.82 0.72
C GLY A 82 -3.57 -17.23 -0.76
N GLU A 83 -3.34 -18.52 -1.03
CA GLU A 83 -3.47 -19.08 -2.40
C GLU A 83 -4.95 -19.24 -2.82
N GLY A 84 -5.81 -18.29 -2.45
CA GLY A 84 -7.27 -18.37 -2.49
C GLY A 84 -7.87 -19.07 -3.71
N GLY A 85 -8.24 -20.35 -3.50
CA GLY A 85 -9.39 -21.05 -4.07
C GLY A 85 -9.62 -20.94 -5.58
N ALA A 86 -9.08 -21.90 -6.33
CA ALA A 86 -9.54 -22.30 -7.68
C ALA A 86 -9.97 -21.12 -8.59
N ALA A 87 -9.14 -20.09 -8.69
CA ALA A 87 -9.32 -19.06 -9.70
C ALA A 87 -9.34 -19.73 -11.09
N LYS A 88 -10.29 -19.33 -11.94
CA LYS A 88 -10.29 -19.73 -13.36
C LYS A 88 -8.91 -19.42 -13.92
N LYS A 89 -8.15 -20.46 -14.29
CA LYS A 89 -6.83 -20.31 -14.89
C LYS A 89 -6.97 -19.49 -16.18
N ALA A 90 -6.52 -18.26 -16.16
CA ALA A 90 -6.40 -17.40 -17.33
C ALA A 90 -4.91 -17.15 -17.59
N HIS A 91 -4.55 -16.97 -18.85
CA HIS A 91 -3.19 -16.58 -19.23
C HIS A 91 -3.16 -15.05 -19.29
N ILE A 92 -2.35 -14.43 -18.43
CA ILE A 92 -2.16 -12.98 -18.38
C ILE A 92 -0.69 -12.72 -18.67
N VAL A 93 -0.41 -11.76 -19.56
CA VAL A 93 0.91 -11.19 -19.74
C VAL A 93 0.90 -9.83 -19.04
N ILE A 94 1.69 -9.71 -17.98
CA ILE A 94 1.93 -8.47 -17.25
C ILE A 94 3.43 -8.17 -17.28
N GLY A 95 3.77 -6.92 -17.48
CA GLY A 95 5.15 -6.44 -17.49
C GLY A 95 5.18 -4.92 -17.47
N THR A 96 6.20 -4.37 -16.83
CA THR A 96 6.50 -2.95 -16.83
C THR A 96 7.23 -2.59 -18.13
N VAL A 97 7.06 -1.36 -18.62
CA VAL A 97 7.67 -0.92 -19.88
C VAL A 97 9.19 -0.83 -19.72
N GLN A 98 9.95 -1.02 -20.80
CA GLN A 98 11.39 -0.87 -20.78
C GLN A 98 11.78 0.52 -20.25
N GLY A 99 12.53 0.54 -19.14
CA GLY A 99 12.97 1.77 -18.48
C GLY A 99 12.06 2.24 -17.34
N ASP A 100 10.94 1.55 -17.09
CA ASP A 100 10.09 1.80 -15.93
C ASP A 100 10.57 0.98 -14.71
N VAL A 101 10.62 1.63 -13.55
CA VAL A 101 11.11 1.07 -12.28
C VAL A 101 10.02 0.98 -11.20
N HIS A 102 8.80 1.45 -11.52
CA HIS A 102 7.60 1.25 -10.71
C HIS A 102 7.00 -0.13 -10.96
#